data_AF-A0A9D8XAQ8-F1
#
_entry.id   AF-A0A9D8XAQ8-F1
#
_cell.length_a   1.000
_cell.length_b   1.000
_cell.length_c   1.000
_cell.angle_alpha   90.00
_cell.angle_beta   90.00
_cell.angle_gamma   90.00
#
_symmetry.space_group_name_H-M   'P 1'
#
loop_
_entity.id
_entity.type
_entity.pdbx_description
1 polymer ?
#
loop_
_entity_poly.entity_id
_entity_poly.type
_entity_poly.pdbx_seq_one_letter_code
_entity_poly.pdbx_strand_id
1 'polypeptide(L)'
;RSLGGNRPSDYCNSLIDKEIPPECLMQRVESHLIDFDLLLSDDFDAFFISRARKLLVLIEKAMRKKITDKDSEQTIQEYGTSLK
;
A
#
# COMPACT_ATOMS: atom_id res chain seq x y z
N ARG A 1 16.03 17.27 -0.73
CA ARG A 1 14.98 16.36 -0.21
C ARG A 1 13.78 16.54 -1.13
N SER A 2 13.44 15.54 -1.95
CA SER A 2 12.38 15.66 -2.98
C SER A 2 11.11 14.88 -2.60
N LEU A 3 11.09 14.32 -1.39
CA LEU A 3 10.01 13.51 -0.84
C LEU A 3 9.51 14.23 0.43
N GLY A 4 8.49 15.08 0.29
CA GLY A 4 7.86 15.73 1.44
C GLY A 4 7.08 16.99 1.05
N GLY A 5 5.80 17.04 1.43
CA GLY A 5 4.90 18.19 1.24
C GLY A 5 3.87 18.02 0.12
N ASN A 6 4.16 17.21 -0.89
CA ASN A 6 3.26 16.96 -2.03
C ASN A 6 2.52 15.63 -1.86
N ARG A 7 1.33 15.53 -2.47
CA ARG A 7 0.53 14.30 -2.44
C ARG A 7 1.21 13.22 -3.30
N PRO A 8 1.02 11.93 -3.00
CA PRO A 8 1.57 10.84 -3.79
C PRO A 8 1.32 10.96 -5.30
N SER A 9 0.13 11.39 -5.72
CA SER A 9 -0.20 11.66 -7.12
C SER A 9 0.72 12.69 -7.77
N ASP A 10 0.95 13.83 -7.12
CA ASP A 10 1.86 14.89 -7.58
C ASP A 10 3.28 14.36 -7.74
N TYR A 11 3.74 13.53 -6.80
CA TYR A 11 5.05 12.92 -6.87
C TYR A 11 5.16 11.92 -8.04
N CYS A 12 4.18 11.04 -8.20
CA CYS A 12 4.16 10.06 -9.30
C CYS A 12 4.15 10.75 -10.66
N ASN A 13 3.35 11.80 -10.83
CA ASN A 13 3.34 12.62 -12.04
C ASN A 13 4.72 13.25 -12.30
N SER A 14 5.35 13.82 -11.26
CA SER A 14 6.69 14.40 -11.40
C SER A 14 7.80 13.40 -11.78
N LEU A 15 7.60 12.11 -11.52
CA LEU A 15 8.51 11.04 -11.93
C LEU A 15 8.28 10.62 -13.38
N ILE A 16 7.02 10.57 -13.80
CA ILE A 16 6.64 10.31 -15.20
C ILE A 16 7.19 11.43 -16.10
N ASP A 17 7.07 12.68 -15.66
CA ASP A 17 7.62 13.85 -16.36
C ASP A 17 9.16 13.82 -16.49
N LYS A 18 9.85 13.01 -15.67
CA LYS A 18 11.30 12.78 -15.71
C LYS A 18 11.68 11.56 -16.55
N GLU A 19 10.86 11.21 -17.53
CA GLU A 19 11.06 10.13 -18.50
C GLU A 19 11.06 8.71 -17.90
N ILE A 20 10.43 8.49 -16.75
CA ILE A 20 10.17 7.13 -16.25
C ILE A 20 8.85 6.64 -16.88
N PRO A 21 8.85 5.53 -17.65
CA PRO A 21 7.63 4.99 -18.19
C PRO A 21 6.64 4.62 -17.06
N PRO A 22 5.35 4.97 -17.17
CA PRO A 22 4.35 4.69 -16.14
C PRO A 22 4.31 3.22 -15.72
N GLU A 23 4.48 2.30 -16.67
CA GLU A 23 4.53 0.86 -16.43
C GLU A 23 5.74 0.44 -15.58
N CYS A 24 6.90 1.08 -15.79
CA CYS A 24 8.09 0.82 -14.99
C CYS A 24 7.91 1.34 -13.56
N LEU A 25 7.29 2.50 -13.41
CA LEU A 25 6.97 3.06 -12.10
C LEU A 25 5.99 2.17 -11.34
N MET A 26 4.91 1.75 -12.00
CA MET A 26 3.91 0.83 -11.46
C MET A 26 4.57 -0.47 -10.97
N GLN A 27 5.34 -1.15 -11.83
CA GLN A 27 6.05 -2.39 -11.46
C GLN A 27 6.96 -2.19 -10.24
N ARG A 28 7.70 -1.07 -10.19
CA ARG A 28 8.61 -0.78 -9.08
C ARG A 28 7.86 -0.53 -7.78
N VAL A 29 6.74 0.18 -7.84
CA VAL A 29 5.86 0.41 -6.69
C VAL A 29 5.23 -0.91 -6.22
N GLU A 30 4.64 -1.68 -7.12
CA GLU A 30 3.94 -2.92 -6.80
C GLU A 30 4.84 -4.02 -6.24
N SER A 31 6.12 -4.05 -6.63
CA SER A 31 7.11 -4.95 -6.04
C SER A 31 7.27 -4.78 -4.51
N HIS A 32 6.81 -3.66 -3.96
CA HIS A 32 6.83 -3.36 -2.52
C HIS A 32 5.46 -3.54 -1.85
N LEU A 33 4.59 -4.36 -2.45
CA LEU A 33 3.23 -4.65 -1.96
C LEU A 33 2.34 -3.40 -1.84
N ILE A 34 2.64 -2.39 -2.65
CA ILE A 34 1.84 -1.18 -2.75
C ILE A 34 0.88 -1.34 -3.92
N ASP A 35 -0.34 -0.87 -3.73
CA ASP A 35 -1.30 -0.74 -4.82
C ASP A 35 -1.06 0.60 -5.54
N PHE A 36 -0.73 0.55 -6.83
CA PHE A 36 -0.36 1.75 -7.57
C PHE A 36 -1.56 2.67 -7.79
N ASP A 37 -2.75 2.13 -8.02
CA ASP A 37 -3.95 2.92 -8.24
C ASP A 37 -4.37 3.65 -6.96
N LEU A 38 -4.29 2.99 -5.80
CA LEU A 38 -4.54 3.63 -4.51
C LEU A 38 -3.48 4.68 -4.14
N LEU A 39 -2.25 4.50 -4.62
CA LEU A 39 -1.21 5.51 -4.48
C LEU A 39 -1.53 6.74 -5.33
N LEU A 40 -2.07 6.57 -6.54
CA LEU A 40 -2.43 7.68 -7.44
C LEU A 40 -3.73 8.38 -7.06
N SER A 41 -4.68 7.68 -6.43
CA SER A 41 -5.96 8.26 -6.01
C SER A 41 -5.84 9.15 -4.78
N ASP A 42 -4.67 9.15 -4.12
CA ASP A 42 -4.43 9.79 -2.81
C ASP A 42 -5.43 9.33 -1.72
N ASP A 43 -6.00 8.13 -1.87
CA ASP A 43 -6.84 7.48 -0.87
C ASP A 43 -5.94 6.78 0.15
N PHE A 44 -5.51 7.54 1.15
CA PHE A 44 -4.59 7.05 2.18
C PHE A 44 -5.19 5.90 3.00
N ASP A 45 -6.48 5.95 3.32
CA ASP A 45 -7.13 4.92 4.12
C ASP A 45 -7.15 3.60 3.34
N ALA A 46 -7.65 3.60 2.10
CA ALA A 46 -7.64 2.41 1.27
C ALA A 46 -6.20 1.90 1.01
N PHE A 47 -5.25 2.82 0.79
CA PHE A 47 -3.84 2.49 0.62
C PHE A 47 -3.27 1.71 1.82
N PHE A 48 -3.45 2.22 3.04
CA PHE A 48 -2.92 1.58 4.24
C PHE A 48 -3.59 0.23 4.51
N ILE A 49 -4.91 0.12 4.31
CA ILE A 49 -5.64 -1.13 4.47
C ILE A 49 -5.19 -2.18 3.45
N SER A 50 -5.12 -1.81 2.17
CA SER A 50 -4.67 -2.72 1.10
C SER A 50 -3.26 -3.25 1.39
N ARG A 51 -2.35 -2.34 1.79
CA ARG A 51 -0.98 -2.71 2.10
C ARG A 51 -0.86 -3.57 3.36
N ALA A 52 -1.61 -3.26 4.42
CA ALA A 52 -1.64 -4.07 5.65
C ALA A 52 -2.07 -5.51 5.35
N ARG A 53 -3.13 -5.70 4.57
CA ARG A 53 -3.59 -7.03 4.13
C ARG A 53 -2.50 -7.80 3.37
N LYS A 54 -1.86 -7.16 2.38
CA LYS A 54 -0.77 -7.78 1.58
C LYS A 54 0.42 -8.19 2.47
N LEU A 55 0.79 -7.36 3.45
CA LEU A 55 1.85 -7.67 4.41
C LEU A 55 1.49 -8.85 5.31
N LEU A 56 0.26 -8.92 5.82
CA LEU A 56 -0.18 -10.05 6.64
C LEU A 56 -0.10 -11.38 5.88
N VAL A 57 -0.47 -11.42 4.60
CA VAL A 57 -0.33 -12.61 3.75
C VAL A 57 1.14 -13.05 3.63
N LEU A 58 2.06 -12.08 3.47
CA LEU A 58 3.50 -12.38 3.40
C LEU A 58 4.02 -12.95 4.73
N ILE A 59 3.59 -12.39 5.85
CA ILE A 59 3.94 -12.88 7.20
C ILE A 59 3.40 -14.30 7.41
N GLU A 60 2.14 -14.56 7.08
CA GLU A 60 1.53 -15.89 7.19
C GLU A 60 2.32 -16.95 6.40
N LYS A 61 2.73 -16.59 5.17
CA LYS A 61 3.54 -17.46 4.32
C LYS A 61 4.92 -17.73 4.93
N ALA A 62 5.59 -16.68 5.42
CA ALA A 62 6.90 -16.80 6.05
C ALA A 62 6.86 -17.64 7.33
N MET A 63 5.82 -17.46 8.14
CA MET A 63 5.64 -18.15 9.41
C MET A 63 5.00 -19.54 9.27
N ARG A 64 4.41 -19.85 8.10
CA ARG A 64 3.59 -21.05 7.86
C ARG A 64 2.46 -21.20 8.88
N LYS A 65 1.88 -20.08 9.30
CA LYS A 65 0.79 -20.00 10.28
C LYS A 65 -0.22 -18.98 9.80
N LYS A 66 -1.51 -19.28 10.01
CA LYS A 66 -2.57 -18.30 9.79
C LYS A 66 -2.61 -17.30 10.95
N ILE A 67 -2.85 -16.04 10.63
CA ILE A 67 -3.15 -15.00 11.60
C ILE A 67 -4.68 -15.00 11.76
N THR A 68 -5.15 -15.35 12.95
CA THR A 68 -6.58 -15.49 13.25
C THR A 68 -7.25 -14.17 13.55
N ASP A 69 -6.51 -13.17 14.04
CA ASP A 69 -7.10 -11.98 14.66
C ASP A 69 -7.36 -10.84 13.65
N LYS A 70 -7.38 -11.13 12.35
CA LYS A 70 -7.57 -10.12 11.28
C LYS A 70 -8.96 -9.47 11.29
N ASP A 71 -9.93 -10.10 11.93
CA ASP A 71 -11.31 -9.63 12.11
C ASP A 71 -11.66 -9.41 13.59
N SER A 72 -10.67 -9.37 14.48
CA SER A 72 -10.89 -9.07 15.89
C SER A 72 -11.38 -7.63 16.10
N GLU A 73 -12.07 -7.39 17.20
CA GLU A 73 -12.53 -6.05 17.59
C GLU A 73 -11.36 -5.07 17.73
N GLN A 74 -10.22 -5.54 18.27
CA GLN A 74 -9.00 -4.74 18.36
C GLN A 74 -8.48 -4.34 16.97
N THR A 75 -8.45 -5.27 16.00
CA THR A 75 -8.01 -4.95 14.63
C THR A 75 -8.93 -3.93 13.97
N ILE A 76 -10.25 -4.07 14.14
CA ILE A 76 -11.22 -3.11 13.61
C ILE A 76 -11.05 -1.75 14.29
N GLN A 77 -10.78 -1.70 15.59
CA GLN A 77 -10.55 -0.46 16.32
C GLN A 77 -9.29 0.28 15.84
N GLU A 78 -8.20 -0.45 15.56
CA GLU A 78 -6.94 0.16 15.12
C GLU A 78 -6.95 0.55 13.63
N TYR A 79 -7.61 -0.22 12.77
CA TYR A 79 -7.59 -0.01 11.30
C TYR A 79 -8.90 0.57 10.75
N GLY A 80 -9.95 0.72 11.56
CA GLY A 80 -11.28 1.13 11.10
C GLY A 80 -12.04 0.08 10.27
N THR A 81 -11.41 -1.07 9.98
CA THR A 81 -12.01 -2.18 9.22
C THR A 81 -11.30 -3.49 9.54
N SER A 82 -11.95 -4.62 9.23
CA SER A 82 -11.30 -5.92 9.21
C SER A 82 -10.22 -5.98 8.13
N LEU A 83 -9.11 -6.64 8.46
CA LEU A 83 -7.99 -6.96 7.57
C LEU A 83 -8.06 -8.38 7.02
N LYS A 84 -9.20 -9.05 7.16
CA LYS A 84 -9.41 -10.39 6.59
C LYS A 84 -9.35 -10.39 5.07
#